data_AF-A0A519K1R1-F1
#
_entry.id   AF-A0A519K1R1-F1
#
_cell.length_a   1.000
_cell.length_b   1.000
_cell.length_c   1.000
_cell.angle_alpha   90.00
_cell.angle_beta   90.00
_cell.angle_gamma   90.00
#
_symmetry.space_group_name_H-M   'P 1'
#
loop_
_entity.id
_entity.type
_entity.pdbx_description
1 polymer ?
#
loop_
_entity_poly.entity_id
_entity_poly.type
_entity_poly.pdbx_seq_one_letter_code
_entity_poly.pdbx_strand_id
1 'polypeptide(L)'
;NHYGNGYLGRDLSDTGIGLRFDYIIIHESGHEWFANNITAKDQADMWIHEAFTDYSETLYVESLWGKTDADAYLQGLRDKIANDKPIIGQYGVRNEGSGDMYYKGANMIHTIRTVINNDEKFRQILRGLNKDFYHQTVTTQQIEKYFSEKSGMDLSSIFDQYLRTVKIPALEYKQNGKQLTYKWTNVVPNLKLPIRLADGQELKPSEKMQTVTLKSDKPVEFNKNYYIFYNK
;
A
#
# COMPACT_ATOMS: atom_id res chain seq x y z
N ASN A 1 19.93 14.41 13.25
CA ASN A 1 18.51 14.18 13.61
C ASN A 1 18.05 15.07 14.77
N HIS A 2 18.90 15.49 15.70
CA HIS A 2 18.51 16.26 16.91
C HIS A 2 17.46 15.58 17.82
N TYR A 3 16.96 14.40 17.45
CA TYR A 3 15.99 13.58 18.17
C TYR A 3 14.69 14.32 18.52
N GLY A 4 14.32 15.31 17.70
CA GLY A 4 13.08 16.06 17.84
C GLY A 4 12.00 15.47 16.95
N ASN A 5 10.74 15.59 17.38
CA ASN A 5 9.61 15.16 16.56
C ASN A 5 9.53 15.96 15.24
N GLY A 6 9.04 15.30 14.20
CA GLY A 6 8.98 15.81 12.84
C GLY A 6 10.37 16.11 12.31
N TYR A 7 11.18 15.08 12.02
CA TYR A 7 12.56 15.16 11.52
C TYR A 7 12.91 16.51 10.87
N LEU A 8 13.72 17.30 11.58
CA LEU A 8 14.14 18.66 11.18
C LEU A 8 12.99 19.69 11.02
N GLY A 9 11.93 19.56 11.80
CA GLY A 9 10.73 20.40 11.78
C GLY A 9 9.74 20.11 10.65
N ARG A 10 9.88 18.97 9.94
CA ARG A 10 9.08 18.65 8.76
C ARG A 10 7.93 17.71 9.09
N ASP A 11 6.71 18.10 8.72
CA ASP A 11 5.59 17.17 8.60
C ASP A 11 5.73 16.41 7.28
N LEU A 12 6.09 15.13 7.34
CA LEU A 12 6.27 14.34 6.13
C LEU A 12 4.94 14.12 5.38
N SER A 13 3.85 14.02 6.13
CA SER A 13 2.51 13.68 5.65
C SER A 13 1.62 14.89 5.35
N ASP A 14 2.06 16.10 5.74
CA ASP A 14 1.24 17.33 5.66
C ASP A 14 -0.14 17.22 6.37
N THR A 15 -0.27 16.33 7.38
CA THR A 15 -1.52 16.08 8.14
C THR A 15 -1.50 16.59 9.60
N GLY A 16 -0.37 17.11 10.05
CA GLY A 16 -0.02 17.43 11.42
C GLY A 16 0.49 16.23 12.24
N ILE A 17 0.31 15.00 11.75
CA ILE A 17 0.68 13.77 12.49
C ILE A 17 2.18 13.53 12.42
N GLY A 18 2.83 13.82 11.29
CA GLY A 18 4.27 13.66 11.14
C GLY A 18 5.10 14.53 12.10
N LEU A 19 4.50 15.58 12.70
CA LEU A 19 5.13 16.41 13.72
C LEU A 19 5.03 15.84 15.14
N ARG A 20 4.30 14.75 15.35
CA ARG A 20 4.05 14.17 16.69
C ARG A 20 5.08 13.12 17.10
N PHE A 21 5.89 12.64 16.16
CA PHE A 21 6.98 11.68 16.38
C PHE A 21 8.14 11.95 15.42
N ASP A 22 9.32 11.41 15.70
CA ASP A 22 10.43 11.43 14.76
C ASP A 22 10.34 10.24 13.81
N TYR A 23 9.77 10.46 12.62
CA TYR A 23 9.55 9.38 11.65
C TYR A 23 10.85 8.69 11.25
N ILE A 24 11.99 9.40 11.20
CA ILE A 24 13.27 8.76 10.84
C ILE A 24 13.69 7.72 11.88
N ILE A 25 13.42 7.94 13.17
CA ILE A 25 13.80 6.96 14.21
C ILE A 25 13.00 5.68 14.02
N ILE A 26 11.70 5.82 13.72
CA ILE A 26 10.83 4.68 13.48
C ILE A 26 11.23 3.96 12.19
N HIS A 27 11.54 4.72 11.15
CA HIS A 27 12.07 4.21 9.89
C HIS A 27 13.34 3.38 10.13
N GLU A 28 14.40 3.97 10.66
CA GLU A 28 15.66 3.25 10.87
C GLU A 28 15.50 2.04 11.81
N SER A 29 14.58 2.11 12.78
CA SER A 29 14.25 0.96 13.64
C SER A 29 13.51 -0.17 12.89
N GLY A 30 12.70 0.17 11.90
CA GLY A 30 11.99 -0.80 11.06
C GLY A 30 12.93 -1.70 10.25
N HIS A 31 14.13 -1.20 9.92
CA HIS A 31 15.16 -1.97 9.22
C HIS A 31 15.67 -3.19 10.01
N GLU A 32 15.49 -3.24 11.33
CA GLU A 32 15.78 -4.44 12.12
C GLU A 32 14.98 -5.66 11.65
N TRP A 33 13.78 -5.45 11.09
CA TRP A 33 12.95 -6.51 10.50
C TRP A 33 13.13 -6.60 8.97
N PHE A 34 13.14 -5.46 8.28
CA PHE A 34 13.20 -5.39 6.81
C PHE A 34 14.47 -4.68 6.35
N ALA A 35 15.49 -5.48 6.03
CA ALA A 35 16.86 -5.16 5.62
C ALA A 35 17.83 -6.05 6.40
N ASN A 36 17.82 -5.94 7.74
CA ASN A 36 18.74 -6.66 8.62
C ASN A 36 18.33 -8.12 8.82
N ASN A 37 17.05 -8.37 9.13
CA ASN A 37 16.54 -9.73 9.29
C ASN A 37 16.16 -10.38 7.94
N ILE A 38 15.46 -9.64 7.07
CA ILE A 38 15.12 -10.05 5.70
C ILE A 38 15.82 -9.12 4.72
N THR A 39 16.75 -9.63 3.91
CA THR A 39 17.51 -8.82 2.96
C THR A 39 17.03 -9.06 1.52
N ALA A 40 16.96 -8.04 0.67
CA ALA A 40 16.64 -8.20 -0.74
C ALA A 40 17.85 -8.83 -1.44
N LYS A 41 17.61 -9.81 -2.32
CA LYS A 41 18.68 -10.53 -3.03
C LYS A 41 19.36 -9.68 -4.10
N ASP A 42 18.63 -8.74 -4.67
CA ASP A 42 19.11 -7.79 -5.69
C ASP A 42 18.60 -6.38 -5.33
N GLN A 43 19.35 -5.35 -5.71
CA GLN A 43 18.96 -3.96 -5.49
C GLN A 43 17.71 -3.56 -6.29
N ALA A 44 17.37 -4.31 -7.34
CA ALA A 44 16.09 -4.17 -8.02
C ALA A 44 14.87 -4.41 -7.09
N ASP A 45 15.07 -5.14 -5.99
CA ASP A 45 14.05 -5.50 -5.00
C ASP A 45 14.11 -4.63 -3.72
N MET A 46 14.79 -3.47 -3.73
CA MET A 46 14.97 -2.61 -2.54
C MET A 46 13.66 -2.17 -1.87
N TRP A 47 12.53 -2.21 -2.59
CA TRP A 47 11.21 -1.95 -1.99
C TRP A 47 10.88 -2.87 -0.81
N ILE A 48 11.45 -4.09 -0.77
CA ILE A 48 11.26 -5.02 0.37
C ILE A 48 11.81 -4.40 1.67
N HIS A 49 12.82 -3.53 1.58
CA HIS A 49 13.35 -2.79 2.71
C HIS A 49 12.49 -1.57 2.96
N GLU A 50 12.49 -0.67 1.99
CA GLU A 50 11.98 0.69 2.17
C GLU A 50 10.45 0.73 2.35
N ALA A 51 9.69 -0.07 1.59
CA ALA A 51 8.22 -0.04 1.67
C ALA A 51 7.71 -0.54 3.02
N PHE A 52 8.30 -1.61 3.53
CA PHE A 52 7.88 -2.20 4.81
C PHE A 52 8.37 -1.36 5.99
N THR A 53 9.55 -0.77 5.87
CA THR A 53 10.10 0.15 6.85
C THR A 53 9.27 1.44 6.93
N ASP A 54 8.95 2.08 5.80
CA ASP A 54 8.04 3.25 5.74
C ASP A 54 6.65 2.89 6.28
N TYR A 55 6.12 1.71 5.92
CA TYR A 55 4.84 1.26 6.46
C TYR A 55 4.86 0.98 7.97
N SER A 56 6.01 0.70 8.57
CA SER A 56 6.15 0.55 10.03
C SER A 56 5.83 1.85 10.78
N GLU A 57 6.07 3.01 10.16
CA GLU A 57 5.70 4.32 10.70
C GLU A 57 4.17 4.43 10.84
N THR A 58 3.43 3.94 9.84
CA THR A 58 1.95 3.90 9.90
C THR A 58 1.45 2.98 11.01
N LEU A 59 2.10 1.82 11.19
CA LEU A 59 1.77 0.90 12.29
C LEU A 59 2.10 1.51 13.67
N TYR A 60 3.17 2.30 13.76
CA TYR A 60 3.53 3.03 14.96
C TYR A 60 2.48 4.10 15.30
N VAL A 61 2.07 4.91 14.32
CA VAL A 61 0.97 5.89 14.46
C VAL A 61 -0.30 5.19 14.92
N GLU A 62 -0.66 4.05 14.32
CA GLU A 62 -1.84 3.28 14.72
C GLU A 62 -1.76 2.80 16.17
N SER A 63 -0.57 2.37 16.61
CA SER A 63 -0.38 1.88 17.98
C SER A 63 -0.53 2.95 19.06
N LEU A 64 -0.22 4.21 18.73
CA LEU A 64 -0.27 5.33 19.69
C LEU A 64 -1.56 6.14 19.61
N TRP A 65 -2.04 6.38 18.39
CA TRP A 65 -3.12 7.34 18.12
C TRP A 65 -4.31 6.72 17.37
N GLY A 66 -4.24 5.42 17.08
CA GLY A 66 -5.34 4.68 16.49
C GLY A 66 -5.41 4.77 14.97
N LYS A 67 -6.34 3.99 14.42
CA LYS A 67 -6.44 3.72 12.97
C LYS A 67 -6.75 4.97 12.14
N THR A 68 -7.58 5.88 12.65
CA THR A 68 -7.93 7.12 11.93
C THR A 68 -6.69 7.98 11.65
N ASP A 69 -5.83 8.16 12.65
CA ASP A 69 -4.59 8.94 12.50
C ASP A 69 -3.59 8.19 11.61
N ALA A 70 -3.51 6.86 11.72
CA ALA A 70 -2.65 6.05 10.85
C ALA A 70 -3.05 6.15 9.38
N ASP A 71 -4.34 6.02 9.10
CA ASP A 71 -4.89 6.14 7.75
C ASP A 71 -4.64 7.54 7.19
N ALA A 72 -4.82 8.59 8.01
CA ALA A 72 -4.54 9.97 7.60
C ALA A 72 -3.05 10.21 7.30
N TYR A 73 -2.15 9.76 8.18
CA TYR A 73 -0.70 9.87 7.99
C TYR A 73 -0.27 9.26 6.66
N LEU A 74 -0.64 8.00 6.42
CA LEU A 74 -0.26 7.27 5.21
C LEU A 74 -0.89 7.87 3.94
N GLN A 75 -2.15 8.32 4.02
CA GLN A 75 -2.80 9.01 2.91
C GLN A 75 -2.07 10.31 2.55
N GLY A 76 -1.58 11.04 3.55
CA GLY A 76 -0.78 12.25 3.35
C GLY A 76 0.55 12.01 2.64
N LEU A 77 1.20 10.86 2.87
CA LEU A 77 2.43 10.48 2.16
C LEU A 77 2.24 10.36 0.63
N ARG A 78 0.99 10.24 0.14
CA ARG A 78 0.70 10.12 -1.29
C ARG A 78 1.13 11.35 -2.09
N ASP A 79 1.19 12.52 -1.48
CA ASP A 79 1.63 13.77 -2.12
C ASP A 79 3.12 13.75 -2.48
N LYS A 80 3.87 12.79 -1.95
CA LYS A 80 5.30 12.58 -2.25
C LYS A 80 5.53 11.52 -3.32
N ILE A 81 4.49 10.84 -3.80
CA ILE A 81 4.61 9.79 -4.83
C ILE A 81 4.74 10.43 -6.21
N ALA A 82 5.84 10.15 -6.91
CA ALA A 82 6.16 10.75 -8.21
C ALA A 82 5.55 9.97 -9.40
N ASN A 83 5.47 8.64 -9.30
CA ASN A 83 5.15 7.72 -10.41
C ASN A 83 6.01 7.97 -11.66
N ASP A 84 7.30 8.21 -11.47
CA ASP A 84 8.27 8.54 -12.53
C ASP A 84 8.73 7.32 -13.33
N LYS A 85 8.99 6.19 -12.64
CA LYS A 85 9.38 4.90 -13.22
C LYS A 85 8.89 3.74 -12.33
N PRO A 86 8.93 2.48 -12.78
CA PRO A 86 8.61 1.34 -11.93
C PRO A 86 9.46 1.29 -10.65
N ILE A 87 8.88 0.76 -9.57
CA ILE A 87 9.58 0.55 -8.29
C ILE A 87 10.64 -0.54 -8.44
N ILE A 88 10.33 -1.60 -9.19
CA ILE A 88 11.30 -2.66 -9.49
C ILE A 88 12.35 -2.11 -10.45
N GLY A 89 13.61 -2.22 -10.04
CA GLY A 89 14.77 -1.84 -10.84
C GLY A 89 15.13 -2.88 -11.90
N GLN A 90 16.27 -2.68 -12.56
CA GLN A 90 16.83 -3.68 -13.47
C GLN A 90 17.69 -4.70 -12.70
N TYR A 91 17.34 -5.98 -12.80
CA TYR A 91 18.08 -7.07 -12.15
C TYR A 91 19.49 -7.24 -12.70
N GLY A 92 20.44 -7.61 -11.83
CA GLY A 92 21.80 -7.99 -12.22
C GLY A 92 22.73 -6.83 -12.60
N VAL A 93 22.25 -5.57 -12.51
CA VAL A 93 23.03 -4.37 -12.85
C VAL A 93 23.18 -3.40 -11.67
N ARG A 94 22.90 -3.88 -10.43
CA ARG A 94 23.00 -3.08 -9.19
C ARG A 94 22.23 -1.76 -9.32
N ASN A 95 20.95 -1.87 -9.64
CA ASN A 95 20.10 -0.74 -9.97
C ASN A 95 18.80 -0.84 -9.16
N GLU A 96 18.49 0.23 -8.44
CA GLU A 96 17.17 0.42 -7.86
C GLU A 96 16.20 1.09 -8.85
N GLY A 97 14.91 0.80 -8.69
CA GLY A 97 13.86 1.48 -9.43
C GLY A 97 13.55 2.86 -8.86
N SER A 98 12.28 3.23 -8.82
CA SER A 98 11.83 4.52 -8.32
C SER A 98 11.98 4.65 -6.79
N GLY A 99 12.26 5.89 -6.34
CA GLY A 99 12.11 6.29 -4.94
C GLY A 99 10.68 6.18 -4.42
N ASP A 100 9.69 5.94 -5.30
CA ASP A 100 8.35 5.54 -4.88
C ASP A 100 8.32 4.23 -4.07
N MET A 101 9.43 3.48 -4.02
CA MET A 101 9.58 2.31 -3.14
C MET A 101 9.22 2.57 -1.68
N TYR A 102 9.37 3.82 -1.20
CA TYR A 102 8.90 4.29 0.10
C TYR A 102 7.38 4.46 0.10
N TYR A 103 6.91 5.62 -0.33
CA TYR A 103 5.53 6.07 -0.11
C TYR A 103 4.48 5.29 -0.91
N LYS A 104 4.78 4.92 -2.16
CA LYS A 104 3.88 4.08 -2.98
C LYS A 104 3.93 2.62 -2.53
N GLY A 105 5.11 2.14 -2.13
CA GLY A 105 5.28 0.82 -1.52
C GLY A 105 4.44 0.66 -0.26
N ALA A 106 4.51 1.61 0.67
CA ALA A 106 3.70 1.59 1.90
C ALA A 106 2.19 1.70 1.61
N ASN A 107 1.79 2.56 0.68
CA ASN A 107 0.39 2.68 0.24
C ASN A 107 -0.13 1.41 -0.47
N MET A 108 0.73 0.69 -1.19
CA MET A 108 0.41 -0.63 -1.75
C MET A 108 0.19 -1.65 -0.62
N ILE A 109 1.08 -1.72 0.37
CA ILE A 109 0.93 -2.64 1.52
C ILE A 109 -0.38 -2.37 2.27
N HIS A 110 -0.73 -1.11 2.46
CA HIS A 110 -1.99 -0.72 3.11
C HIS A 110 -3.23 -1.00 2.26
N THR A 111 -3.11 -0.86 0.94
CA THR A 111 -4.15 -1.31 -0.01
C THR A 111 -4.36 -2.82 0.13
N ILE A 112 -3.29 -3.61 0.20
CA ILE A 112 -3.35 -5.07 0.44
C ILE A 112 -4.00 -5.38 1.80
N ARG A 113 -3.64 -4.68 2.88
CA ARG A 113 -4.30 -4.82 4.19
C ARG A 113 -5.82 -4.57 4.09
N THR A 114 -6.21 -3.55 3.34
CA THR A 114 -7.62 -3.17 3.12
C THR A 114 -8.38 -4.25 2.33
N VAL A 115 -7.74 -4.86 1.32
CA VAL A 115 -8.27 -6.00 0.56
C VAL A 115 -8.46 -7.23 1.46
N ILE A 116 -7.44 -7.57 2.26
CA ILE A 116 -7.49 -8.70 3.21
C ILE A 116 -8.61 -8.50 4.24
N ASN A 117 -8.87 -7.25 4.66
CA ASN A 117 -9.95 -6.87 5.56
C ASN A 117 -9.99 -7.68 6.87
N ASN A 118 -8.81 -8.07 7.36
CA ASN A 118 -8.64 -8.83 8.58
C ASN A 118 -7.29 -8.47 9.18
N ASP A 119 -7.30 -7.54 10.13
CA ASP A 119 -6.08 -6.97 10.70
C ASP A 119 -5.26 -8.02 11.48
N GLU A 120 -5.91 -9.01 12.09
CA GLU A 120 -5.19 -10.12 12.74
C GLU A 120 -4.45 -10.97 11.71
N LYS A 121 -5.13 -11.35 10.62
CA LYS A 121 -4.50 -12.09 9.53
C LYS A 121 -3.34 -11.33 8.92
N PHE A 122 -3.52 -10.03 8.66
CA PHE A 122 -2.46 -9.17 8.14
C PHE A 122 -1.24 -9.09 9.08
N ARG A 123 -1.46 -8.91 10.40
CA ARG A 123 -0.37 -8.94 11.39
C ARG A 123 0.36 -10.28 11.41
N GLN A 124 -0.36 -11.40 11.30
CA GLN A 124 0.26 -12.72 11.25
C GLN A 124 1.10 -12.93 9.98
N ILE A 125 0.72 -12.33 8.85
CA ILE A 125 1.55 -12.33 7.63
C ILE A 125 2.87 -11.61 7.91
N LEU A 126 2.84 -10.40 8.47
CA LEU A 126 4.06 -9.61 8.74
C LEU A 126 5.01 -10.30 9.75
N ARG A 127 4.44 -10.86 10.82
CA ARG A 127 5.22 -11.64 11.82
C ARG A 127 5.77 -12.92 11.21
N GLY A 128 4.97 -13.60 10.40
CA GLY A 128 5.36 -14.83 9.74
C GLY A 128 6.48 -14.61 8.72
N LEU A 129 6.49 -13.51 7.96
CA LEU A 129 7.61 -13.16 7.07
C LEU A 129 8.93 -13.16 7.82
N ASN A 130 8.98 -12.44 8.95
CA ASN A 130 10.18 -12.28 9.77
C ASN A 130 10.62 -13.57 10.47
N LYS A 131 9.70 -14.52 10.66
CA LYS A 131 9.99 -15.84 11.21
C LYS A 131 10.46 -16.81 10.13
N ASP A 132 9.74 -16.90 9.01
CA ASP A 132 9.92 -17.91 7.97
C ASP A 132 11.12 -17.55 7.06
N PHE A 133 11.42 -16.26 6.88
CA PHE A 133 12.58 -15.74 6.15
C PHE A 133 13.68 -15.18 7.06
N TYR A 134 13.71 -15.60 8.33
CA TYR A 134 14.71 -15.14 9.31
C TYR A 134 16.15 -15.31 8.78
N HIS A 135 16.91 -14.22 8.76
CA HIS A 135 18.30 -14.13 8.28
C HIS A 135 18.51 -14.65 6.85
N GLN A 136 17.52 -14.46 5.96
CA GLN A 136 17.61 -14.88 4.56
C GLN A 136 17.60 -13.69 3.61
N THR A 137 18.25 -13.89 2.46
CA THR A 137 18.02 -13.05 1.30
C THR A 137 16.78 -13.53 0.54
N VAL A 138 15.88 -12.63 0.17
CA VAL A 138 14.61 -12.92 -0.51
C VAL A 138 14.49 -12.14 -1.81
N THR A 139 13.66 -12.65 -2.71
CA THR A 139 13.25 -11.99 -3.95
C THR A 139 11.84 -11.42 -3.82
N THR A 140 11.51 -10.45 -4.67
CA THR A 140 10.13 -9.94 -4.80
C THR A 140 9.11 -11.07 -4.93
N GLN A 141 9.37 -12.06 -5.79
CA GLN A 141 8.45 -13.17 -6.03
C GLN A 141 8.20 -14.02 -4.78
N GLN A 142 9.20 -14.19 -3.90
CA GLN A 142 9.01 -14.89 -2.63
C GLN A 142 8.07 -14.12 -1.70
N ILE A 143 8.22 -12.80 -1.60
CA ILE A 143 7.35 -11.95 -0.78
C ILE A 143 5.92 -11.93 -1.33
N GLU A 144 5.75 -11.73 -2.64
CA GLU A 144 4.43 -11.72 -3.32
C GLU A 144 3.67 -13.04 -3.12
N LYS A 145 4.38 -14.16 -3.33
CA LYS A 145 3.84 -15.50 -3.14
C LYS A 145 3.45 -15.73 -1.68
N TYR A 146 4.31 -15.35 -0.74
CA TYR A 146 4.05 -15.50 0.69
C TYR A 146 2.80 -14.73 1.13
N PHE A 147 2.65 -13.48 0.68
CA PHE A 147 1.44 -12.69 0.92
C PHE A 147 0.19 -13.38 0.37
N SER A 148 0.25 -13.88 -0.86
CA SER A 148 -0.89 -14.55 -1.50
C SER A 148 -1.28 -15.84 -0.78
N GLU A 149 -0.30 -16.69 -0.44
CA GLU A 149 -0.53 -17.95 0.27
C GLU A 149 -1.10 -17.75 1.66
N LYS A 150 -0.49 -16.86 2.46
CA LYS A 150 -0.91 -16.66 3.86
C LYS A 150 -2.20 -15.84 3.97
N SER A 151 -2.50 -14.97 3.01
CA SER A 151 -3.80 -14.27 2.94
C SER A 151 -4.91 -15.18 2.39
N GLY A 152 -4.58 -16.18 1.58
CA GLY A 152 -5.56 -17.00 0.85
C GLY A 152 -6.19 -16.26 -0.33
N MET A 153 -5.54 -15.23 -0.85
CA MET A 153 -5.99 -14.39 -1.96
C MET A 153 -4.90 -14.32 -3.02
N ASP A 154 -5.28 -14.31 -4.29
CA ASP A 154 -4.33 -14.05 -5.38
C ASP A 154 -4.05 -12.54 -5.46
N LEU A 155 -2.93 -12.10 -4.90
CA LEU A 155 -2.53 -10.69 -4.85
C LEU A 155 -1.56 -10.30 -5.98
N SER A 156 -1.23 -11.24 -6.88
CA SER A 156 -0.22 -11.05 -7.94
C SER A 156 -0.48 -9.77 -8.77
N SER A 157 -1.70 -9.60 -9.28
CA SER A 157 -2.06 -8.44 -10.09
C SER A 157 -2.00 -7.10 -9.34
N ILE A 158 -2.17 -7.10 -8.00
CA ILE A 158 -2.02 -5.90 -7.18
C ILE A 158 -0.53 -5.55 -7.09
N PHE A 159 0.34 -6.53 -6.85
CA PHE A 159 1.78 -6.31 -6.87
C PHE A 159 2.26 -5.84 -8.25
N ASP A 160 1.81 -6.49 -9.34
CA ASP A 160 2.12 -6.06 -10.71
C ASP A 160 1.74 -4.59 -10.94
N GLN A 161 0.53 -4.21 -10.53
CA GLN A 161 0.03 -2.85 -10.70
C GLN A 161 0.95 -1.80 -10.08
N TYR A 162 1.37 -2.01 -8.83
CA TYR A 162 2.07 -0.98 -8.06
C TYR A 162 3.60 -1.09 -8.17
N LEU A 163 4.16 -2.29 -8.30
CA LEU A 163 5.62 -2.49 -8.37
C LEU A 163 6.18 -2.33 -9.79
N ARG A 164 5.44 -2.82 -10.79
CA ARG A 164 5.95 -2.97 -12.17
C ARG A 164 5.45 -1.88 -13.12
N THR A 165 4.58 -0.98 -12.65
CA THR A 165 4.04 0.11 -13.48
C THR A 165 4.00 1.44 -12.74
N VAL A 166 3.98 2.53 -13.52
CA VAL A 166 3.70 3.89 -13.04
C VAL A 166 2.21 4.21 -12.98
N LYS A 167 1.34 3.26 -13.38
CA LYS A 167 -0.09 3.51 -13.49
C LYS A 167 -0.74 3.49 -12.09
N ILE A 168 -1.47 4.54 -11.76
CA ILE A 168 -2.39 4.54 -10.61
C ILE A 168 -3.77 4.06 -11.10
N PRO A 169 -4.35 2.99 -10.53
CA PRO A 169 -5.69 2.55 -10.91
C PRO A 169 -6.70 3.68 -10.76
N ALA A 170 -7.60 3.83 -11.74
CA ALA A 170 -8.68 4.80 -11.69
C ALA A 170 -10.02 4.10 -11.86
N LEU A 171 -10.89 4.22 -10.85
CA LEU A 171 -12.26 3.76 -10.90
C LEU A 171 -13.12 4.86 -11.53
N GLU A 172 -13.48 4.69 -12.80
CA GLU A 172 -14.49 5.53 -13.42
C GLU A 172 -15.87 5.05 -12.97
N TYR A 173 -16.72 5.95 -12.48
CA TYR A 173 -18.04 5.59 -11.98
C TYR A 173 -19.09 6.66 -12.24
N LYS A 174 -20.33 6.23 -12.43
CA LYS A 174 -21.51 7.10 -12.52
C LYS A 174 -22.62 6.53 -11.65
N GLN A 175 -23.20 7.37 -10.81
CA GLN A 175 -24.36 7.00 -9.99
C GLN A 175 -25.64 7.63 -10.54
N ASN A 176 -26.69 6.82 -10.71
CA ASN A 176 -28.05 7.26 -11.01
C ASN A 176 -29.03 6.62 -10.01
N GLY A 177 -29.42 7.39 -8.99
CA GLY A 177 -30.17 6.88 -7.85
C GLY A 177 -29.39 5.75 -7.16
N LYS A 178 -29.99 4.55 -7.13
CA LYS A 178 -29.34 3.36 -6.57
C LYS A 178 -28.46 2.59 -7.55
N GLN A 179 -28.38 2.98 -8.81
CA GLN A 179 -27.52 2.28 -9.77
C GLN A 179 -26.14 2.94 -9.80
N LEU A 180 -25.11 2.15 -9.57
CA LEU A 180 -23.71 2.55 -9.76
C LEU A 180 -23.15 1.79 -10.96
N THR A 181 -22.84 2.51 -12.03
CA THR A 181 -22.09 1.98 -13.17
C THR A 181 -20.62 2.33 -12.99
N TYR A 182 -19.71 1.37 -13.17
CA TYR A 182 -18.29 1.57 -12.92
C TYR A 182 -17.41 0.64 -13.77
N LYS A 183 -16.14 1.02 -13.95
CA LYS A 183 -15.07 0.19 -14.55
C LYS A 183 -13.69 0.63 -14.08
N TRP A 184 -12.71 -0.24 -14.22
CA TRP A 184 -11.30 0.12 -14.12
C TRP A 184 -10.80 0.82 -15.38
N THR A 185 -9.93 1.82 -15.16
CA THR A 185 -9.09 2.45 -16.18
C THR A 185 -7.69 2.64 -15.62
N ASN A 186 -6.70 2.80 -16.50
CA ASN A 186 -5.29 2.93 -16.13
C ASN A 186 -4.76 1.78 -15.24
N VAL A 187 -5.11 0.55 -15.60
CA VAL A 187 -4.71 -0.67 -14.85
C VAL A 187 -3.83 -1.59 -15.69
N VAL A 188 -3.18 -2.55 -15.02
CA VAL A 188 -2.66 -3.77 -15.66
C VAL A 188 -3.82 -4.66 -16.11
N PRO A 189 -3.63 -5.48 -17.17
CA PRO A 189 -4.65 -6.40 -17.62
C PRO A 189 -5.15 -7.32 -16.50
N ASN A 190 -6.46 -7.46 -16.37
CA ASN A 190 -7.11 -8.33 -15.38
C ASN A 190 -6.77 -8.01 -13.91
N LEU A 191 -6.61 -6.73 -13.55
CA LEU A 191 -6.39 -6.32 -12.16
C LEU A 191 -7.49 -6.87 -11.22
N LYS A 192 -7.11 -7.70 -10.25
CA LYS A 192 -7.99 -8.25 -9.20
C LYS A 192 -7.91 -7.41 -7.92
N LEU A 193 -8.42 -6.18 -7.98
CA LEU A 193 -8.50 -5.28 -6.83
C LEU A 193 -9.98 -5.03 -6.45
N PRO A 194 -10.55 -5.74 -5.46
CA PRO A 194 -11.90 -5.46 -4.99
C PRO A 194 -11.93 -4.14 -4.22
N ILE A 195 -13.02 -3.38 -4.36
CA ILE A 195 -13.22 -2.09 -3.69
C ILE A 195 -14.40 -2.20 -2.73
N ARG A 196 -14.16 -1.92 -1.45
CA ARG A 196 -15.20 -1.87 -0.43
C ARG A 196 -15.69 -0.45 -0.23
N LEU A 197 -17.00 -0.26 -0.35
CA LEU A 197 -17.69 0.99 -0.04
C LEU A 197 -17.78 1.20 1.47
N ALA A 198 -18.05 2.43 1.90
CA ALA A 198 -18.15 2.78 3.32
C ALA A 198 -19.24 1.97 4.06
N ASP A 199 -20.29 1.55 3.35
CA ASP A 199 -21.38 0.73 3.88
C ASP A 199 -21.08 -0.79 3.89
N GLY A 200 -19.84 -1.17 3.57
CA GLY A 200 -19.37 -2.55 3.53
C GLY A 200 -19.74 -3.32 2.25
N GLN A 201 -20.48 -2.75 1.31
CA GLN A 201 -20.72 -3.37 0.01
C GLN A 201 -19.40 -3.48 -0.77
N GLU A 202 -19.16 -4.64 -1.37
CA GLU A 202 -17.94 -4.90 -2.16
C GLU A 202 -18.24 -4.82 -3.66
N LEU A 203 -17.39 -4.10 -4.38
CA LEU A 203 -17.32 -4.03 -5.83
C LEU A 203 -16.16 -4.90 -6.31
N LYS A 204 -16.35 -5.53 -7.47
CA LYS A 204 -15.30 -6.28 -8.18
C LYS A 204 -15.15 -5.72 -9.58
N PRO A 205 -14.48 -4.57 -9.73
CA PRO A 205 -14.38 -3.90 -11.02
C PRO A 205 -13.48 -4.68 -11.97
N SER A 206 -13.72 -4.47 -13.25
CA SER A 206 -12.95 -4.95 -14.39
C SER A 206 -12.79 -3.82 -15.40
N GLU A 207 -12.01 -4.01 -16.45
CA GLU A 207 -11.89 -3.02 -17.53
C GLU A 207 -13.19 -2.82 -18.34
N LYS A 208 -14.20 -3.70 -18.15
CA LYS A 208 -15.52 -3.59 -18.78
C LYS A 208 -16.49 -2.83 -17.86
N MET A 209 -17.39 -2.06 -18.46
CA MET A 209 -18.47 -1.41 -17.72
C MET A 209 -19.36 -2.44 -17.02
N GLN A 210 -19.57 -2.23 -15.73
CA GLN A 210 -20.42 -3.04 -14.85
C GLN A 210 -21.41 -2.13 -14.13
N THR A 211 -22.59 -2.65 -13.79
CA THR A 211 -23.58 -1.93 -12.98
C THR A 211 -23.94 -2.76 -11.75
N VAL A 212 -24.03 -2.11 -10.59
CA VAL A 212 -24.53 -2.72 -9.34
C VAL A 212 -25.63 -1.85 -8.74
N THR A 213 -26.52 -2.49 -7.98
CA THR A 213 -27.49 -1.79 -7.14
C THR A 213 -26.88 -1.50 -5.77
N LEU A 214 -26.85 -0.23 -5.38
CA LEU A 214 -26.44 0.26 -4.08
C LEU A 214 -27.53 0.07 -3.02
N LYS A 215 -27.12 0.00 -1.75
CA LYS A 215 -28.05 -0.08 -0.61
C LYS A 215 -28.90 1.19 -0.45
N SER A 216 -28.37 2.35 -0.85
CA SER A 216 -29.01 3.67 -0.76
C SER A 216 -28.81 4.47 -2.05
N ASP A 217 -29.66 5.46 -2.27
CA ASP A 217 -29.58 6.47 -3.32
C ASP A 217 -28.72 7.69 -2.95
N LYS A 218 -28.22 7.75 -1.69
CA LYS A 218 -27.21 8.73 -1.26
C LYS A 218 -25.93 8.60 -2.09
N PRO A 219 -25.15 9.69 -2.24
CA PRO A 219 -23.86 9.63 -2.93
C PRO A 219 -22.98 8.49 -2.41
N VAL A 220 -22.43 7.70 -3.33
CA VAL A 220 -21.51 6.60 -2.98
C VAL A 220 -20.27 7.15 -2.27
N GLU A 221 -19.93 6.52 -1.15
CA GLU A 221 -18.72 6.80 -0.39
C GLU A 221 -17.75 5.62 -0.52
N PHE A 222 -16.55 5.92 -1.00
CA PHE A 222 -15.50 4.93 -1.17
C PHE A 222 -14.52 4.95 0.00
N ASN A 223 -13.98 3.79 0.34
CA ASN A 223 -12.89 3.71 1.31
C ASN A 223 -11.63 4.38 0.75
N LYS A 224 -11.06 5.32 1.50
CA LYS A 224 -9.90 6.13 1.09
C LYS A 224 -8.56 5.39 1.22
N ASN A 225 -8.55 4.22 1.86
CA ASN A 225 -7.34 3.43 2.11
C ASN A 225 -6.86 2.65 0.88
N TYR A 226 -7.66 2.57 -0.19
CA TYR A 226 -7.18 2.14 -1.50
C TYR A 226 -6.38 3.27 -2.16
N TYR A 227 -5.14 3.00 -2.58
CA TYR A 227 -4.34 3.96 -3.35
C TYR A 227 -4.75 3.94 -4.83
N ILE A 228 -5.88 4.59 -5.12
CA ILE A 228 -6.51 4.68 -6.45
C ILE A 228 -7.14 6.06 -6.65
N PHE A 229 -7.48 6.40 -7.88
CA PHE A 229 -8.33 7.55 -8.19
C PHE A 229 -9.79 7.14 -8.35
N TYR A 230 -10.69 8.02 -7.93
CA TYR A 230 -12.13 7.88 -8.13
C TYR A 230 -12.59 8.99 -9.08
N ASN A 231 -12.94 8.62 -10.31
CA ASN A 231 -13.32 9.55 -11.36
C ASN A 231 -14.83 9.45 -11.60
N LYS A 232 -15.56 10.52 -11.27
CA LYS A 232 -17.02 10.60 -11.40
C LYS A 232 -17.46 11.00 -12.81
#